data_AF-A0A3P8M0N2-F1
#
_entry.id   AF-A0A3P8M0N2-F1
#
_cell.length_a   1.000
_cell.length_b   1.000
_cell.length_c   1.000
_cell.angle_alpha   90.00
_cell.angle_beta   90.00
_cell.angle_gamma   90.00
#
_symmetry.space_group_name_H-M   'P 1'
#
loop_
_entity.id
_entity.type
_entity.pdbx_description
1 polymer ?
#
loop_
_entity_poly.entity_id
_entity_poly.type
_entity_poly.pdbx_seq_one_letter_code
_entity_poly.pdbx_strand_id
1 'polypeptide(L)'
;MKSIQLAHGSGGQAMQQLIASLFMQAFANPWLAEQEDQARLDLAQLAAQGDRLAFSTDGYVIDPLFFPGGDIGKLAVCGTANDVAVSGALPRYLSCGFILEEGLEMATLEKGGQQHGADRAGGGHRHRHRRHQSRAARGGG
;
A
#
# COMPACT_ATOMS: atom_id res chain seq x y z
N MET A 1 12.99 19.11 -10.07
CA MET A 1 11.78 19.97 -10.08
C MET A 1 11.58 20.51 -8.67
N LYS A 2 11.08 21.74 -8.49
CA LYS A 2 10.88 22.31 -7.14
C LYS A 2 9.50 21.96 -6.57
N SER A 3 8.44 22.10 -7.36
CA SER A 3 7.06 21.87 -6.92
C SER A 3 6.20 21.22 -8.01
N ILE A 4 5.02 20.74 -7.62
CA ILE A 4 3.96 20.26 -8.50
C ILE A 4 3.37 21.45 -9.30
N GLN A 5 3.10 21.21 -10.58
CA GLN A 5 2.50 22.15 -11.51
C GLN A 5 1.29 21.49 -12.15
N LEU A 6 0.35 22.28 -12.69
CA LEU A 6 -0.80 21.75 -13.44
C LEU A 6 -0.40 20.82 -14.60
N ALA A 7 0.77 21.06 -15.20
CA ALA A 7 1.32 20.20 -16.25
C ALA A 7 1.56 18.75 -15.80
N HIS A 8 1.76 18.49 -14.50
CA HIS A 8 1.91 17.14 -13.96
C HIS A 8 0.58 16.37 -13.86
N GLY A 9 -0.57 17.04 -14.04
CA GLY A 9 -1.91 16.43 -14.03
C GLY A 9 -2.58 16.38 -15.41
N SER A 10 -1.91 16.81 -16.49
CA SER A 10 -2.53 16.97 -17.81
C SER A 10 -2.52 15.73 -18.69
N GLY A 11 -1.96 14.60 -18.23
CA GLY A 11 -1.80 13.38 -19.03
C GLY A 11 -0.63 13.42 -20.03
N GLY A 12 0.12 14.52 -20.09
CA GLY A 12 1.25 14.69 -21.01
C GLY A 12 2.59 14.15 -20.50
N GLN A 13 3.67 14.52 -21.19
CA GLN A 13 5.03 14.09 -20.87
C GLN A 13 5.45 14.41 -19.43
N ALA A 14 5.06 15.56 -18.89
CA ALA A 14 5.40 15.96 -17.52
C ALA A 14 4.77 15.01 -16.47
N MET A 15 3.53 14.58 -16.69
CA MET A 15 2.87 13.56 -15.84
C MET A 15 3.59 12.22 -15.95
N GLN A 16 3.91 11.77 -17.17
CA GLN A 16 4.63 10.52 -17.39
C GLN A 16 6.03 10.53 -16.72
N GLN A 17 6.75 11.65 -16.80
CA GLN A 17 8.02 11.82 -16.12
C GLN A 17 7.88 11.78 -14.59
N LEU A 18 6.84 12.41 -14.02
CA LEU A 18 6.56 12.33 -12.59
C LEU A 18 6.29 10.88 -12.17
N ILE A 19 5.44 10.17 -12.91
CA ILE A 19 5.14 8.76 -12.66
C ILE A 19 6.40 7.90 -12.71
N ALA A 20 7.19 8.03 -13.77
CA ALA A 20 8.41 7.24 -13.96
C ALA A 20 9.50 7.54 -12.91
N SER A 21 9.68 8.80 -12.54
CA SER A 21 10.76 9.21 -11.63
C SER A 21 10.43 8.95 -10.16
N LEU A 22 9.17 9.10 -9.77
CA LEU A 22 8.76 9.00 -8.37
C LEU A 22 8.03 7.69 -8.08
N PHE A 23 6.88 7.49 -8.71
CA PHE A 23 5.97 6.40 -8.34
C PHE A 23 6.48 5.03 -8.78
N MET A 24 7.01 4.92 -10.00
CA MET A 24 7.59 3.67 -10.51
C MET A 24 8.81 3.22 -9.69
N GLN A 25 9.62 4.16 -9.19
CA GLN A 25 10.77 3.85 -8.35
C GLN A 25 10.35 3.45 -6.94
N ALA A 26 9.46 4.23 -6.31
CA ALA A 26 8.98 3.97 -4.96
C ALA A 26 8.17 2.68 -4.85
N PHE A 27 7.41 2.33 -5.88
CA PHE A 27 6.50 1.19 -5.89
C PHE A 27 6.92 0.07 -6.83
N ALA A 28 8.19 0.00 -7.23
CA ALA A 28 8.70 -0.97 -8.21
C ALA A 28 8.26 -2.41 -7.90
N ASN A 29 7.51 -3.02 -8.82
CA ASN A 29 7.09 -4.41 -8.73
C ASN A 29 6.70 -4.94 -10.13
N PRO A 30 6.61 -6.27 -10.34
CA PRO A 30 6.30 -6.84 -11.66
C PRO A 30 4.97 -6.39 -12.24
N TRP A 31 3.93 -6.23 -11.42
CA TRP A 31 2.60 -5.80 -11.87
C TRP A 31 2.58 -4.36 -12.35
N LEU A 32 3.36 -3.48 -11.72
CA LEU A 32 3.47 -2.08 -12.10
C LEU A 32 4.39 -1.89 -13.32
N ALA A 33 5.38 -2.77 -13.50
CA ALA A 33 6.33 -2.71 -14.60
C ALA A 33 5.68 -2.90 -15.99
N GLU A 34 4.51 -3.52 -16.07
CA GLU A 34 3.73 -3.67 -17.31
C GLU A 34 3.31 -2.31 -17.91
N GLN A 35 3.12 -1.28 -17.09
CA GLN A 35 2.81 0.10 -17.52
C GLN A 35 1.62 0.22 -18.51
N GLU A 36 0.64 -0.65 -18.36
CA GLU A 36 -0.65 -0.57 -19.04
C GLU A 36 -1.62 0.33 -18.26
N ASP A 37 -2.77 0.63 -18.84
CA ASP A 37 -3.85 1.40 -18.18
C ASP A 37 -4.43 0.68 -16.93
N GLN A 38 -4.09 -0.58 -16.73
CA GLN A 38 -4.60 -1.46 -15.68
C GLN A 38 -3.57 -2.50 -15.25
N ALA A 39 -3.65 -2.96 -14.00
CA ALA A 39 -2.92 -4.13 -13.52
C ALA A 39 -3.64 -5.43 -13.93
N ARG A 40 -2.87 -6.48 -14.22
CA ARG A 40 -3.38 -7.84 -14.46
C ARG A 40 -3.02 -8.73 -13.28
N LEU A 41 -4.04 -9.34 -12.65
CA LEU A 41 -3.88 -10.15 -11.45
C LEU A 41 -4.30 -11.60 -11.73
N ASP A 42 -3.51 -12.56 -11.26
CA ASP A 42 -3.79 -13.98 -11.41
C ASP A 42 -4.98 -14.40 -10.51
N LEU A 43 -6.11 -14.69 -11.16
CA LEU A 43 -7.33 -15.12 -10.48
C LEU A 43 -7.21 -16.50 -9.83
N ALA A 44 -6.41 -17.41 -10.39
CA ALA A 44 -6.21 -18.74 -9.81
C ALA A 44 -5.47 -18.66 -8.48
N GLN A 45 -4.47 -17.77 -8.38
CA GLN A 45 -3.77 -17.49 -7.12
C GLN A 45 -4.68 -16.89 -6.04
N LEU A 46 -5.58 -15.97 -6.43
CA LEU A 46 -6.55 -15.39 -5.51
C LEU A 46 -7.56 -16.44 -5.03
N ALA A 47 -8.11 -17.24 -5.94
CA ALA A 47 -9.07 -18.29 -5.62
C ALA A 47 -8.48 -19.41 -4.74
N ALA A 48 -7.16 -19.63 -4.80
CA ALA A 48 -6.47 -20.57 -3.91
C ALA A 48 -6.47 -20.12 -2.43
N GLN A 49 -6.79 -18.86 -2.13
CA GLN A 49 -6.84 -18.30 -0.77
C GLN A 49 -8.27 -18.24 -0.21
N GLY A 50 -9.30 -18.45 -1.03
CA GLY A 50 -10.70 -18.35 -0.62
C GLY A 50 -11.66 -18.25 -1.79
N ASP A 51 -12.96 -18.34 -1.48
CA ASP A 51 -14.04 -18.31 -2.48
C ASP A 51 -14.54 -16.90 -2.81
N ARG A 52 -14.06 -15.89 -2.09
CA ARG A 52 -14.49 -14.49 -2.19
C ARG A 52 -13.32 -13.55 -2.13
N LEU A 53 -13.39 -12.48 -2.93
CA LEU A 53 -12.43 -11.38 -2.91
C LEU A 53 -12.94 -10.29 -1.95
N ALA A 54 -12.15 -9.97 -0.93
CA ALA A 54 -12.36 -8.76 -0.15
C ALA A 54 -11.79 -7.55 -0.90
N PHE A 55 -12.61 -6.52 -1.07
CA PHE A 55 -12.26 -5.30 -1.80
C PHE A 55 -12.71 -4.09 -0.97
N SER A 56 -11.78 -3.17 -0.68
CA SER A 56 -12.03 -1.91 0.02
C SER A 56 -11.28 -0.78 -0.68
N THR A 57 -11.75 0.45 -0.46
CA THR A 57 -11.12 1.69 -0.91
C THR A 57 -11.39 2.76 0.15
N ASP A 58 -10.43 3.64 0.37
CA ASP A 58 -10.59 4.75 1.31
C ASP A 58 -9.82 6.00 0.84
N GLY A 59 -10.29 7.17 1.27
CA GLY A 59 -9.73 8.48 0.94
C GLY A 59 -9.12 9.14 2.16
N TYR A 60 -7.85 9.54 2.08
CA TYR A 60 -7.09 10.08 3.20
C TYR A 60 -6.82 11.57 3.02
N VAL A 61 -7.27 12.39 3.97
CA VAL A 61 -7.22 13.87 3.92
C VAL A 61 -6.69 14.50 5.21
N ILE A 62 -5.75 13.83 5.89
CA ILE A 62 -5.25 14.26 7.19
C ILE A 62 -4.34 15.50 7.10
N ASP A 63 -4.43 16.37 8.11
CA ASP A 63 -3.57 17.54 8.31
C ASP A 63 -3.03 17.53 9.75
N PRO A 64 -1.70 17.63 9.98
CA PRO A 64 -0.62 17.72 8.99
C PRO A 64 -0.36 16.40 8.26
N LEU A 65 0.22 16.47 7.05
CA LEU A 65 0.62 15.29 6.26
C LEU A 65 1.63 14.39 6.99
N PHE A 66 2.42 14.97 7.90
CA PHE A 66 3.39 14.26 8.75
C PHE A 66 3.07 14.54 10.22
N PHE A 67 2.98 13.48 11.02
CA PHE A 67 2.57 13.57 12.42
C PHE A 67 3.38 12.59 13.29
N PRO A 68 3.40 12.76 14.63
CA PRO A 68 4.05 11.80 15.51
C PRO A 68 3.49 10.39 15.32
N GLY A 69 4.31 9.46 14.84
CA GLY A 69 3.94 8.06 14.60
C GLY A 69 3.67 7.67 13.14
N GLY A 70 3.62 8.63 12.20
CA GLY A 70 3.43 8.32 10.78
C GLY A 70 3.27 9.52 9.86
N ASP A 71 2.77 9.23 8.67
CA ASP A 71 2.43 10.20 7.65
C ASP A 71 1.16 9.74 6.91
N ILE A 72 0.64 10.61 6.05
CA ILE A 72 -0.59 10.38 5.29
C ILE A 72 -0.57 9.08 4.50
N GLY A 73 0.54 8.66 3.92
CA GLY A 73 0.53 7.44 3.11
C GLY A 73 0.84 6.17 3.90
N LYS A 74 1.54 6.24 5.03
CA LYS A 74 1.52 5.15 6.01
C LYS A 74 0.08 4.91 6.49
N LEU A 75 -0.64 5.99 6.80
CA LEU A 75 -2.07 5.90 7.13
C LEU A 75 -2.87 5.29 5.98
N ALA A 76 -2.61 5.72 4.74
CA ALA A 76 -3.30 5.19 3.57
C ALA A 76 -3.10 3.69 3.34
N VAL A 77 -1.86 3.21 3.48
CA VAL A 77 -1.54 1.79 3.35
C VAL A 77 -2.12 0.98 4.51
N CYS A 78 -1.89 1.43 5.75
CA CYS A 78 -2.35 0.69 6.93
C CYS A 78 -3.88 0.67 7.04
N GLY A 79 -4.57 1.79 6.79
CA GLY A 79 -6.03 1.87 6.85
C GLY A 79 -6.68 0.90 5.85
N THR A 80 -6.28 1.00 4.58
CA THR A 80 -6.84 0.17 3.50
C THR A 80 -6.53 -1.31 3.71
N ALA A 81 -5.31 -1.64 4.16
CA ALA A 81 -4.95 -3.02 4.48
C ALA A 81 -5.74 -3.55 5.68
N ASN A 82 -6.00 -2.72 6.69
CA ASN A 82 -6.77 -3.11 7.86
C ASN A 82 -8.23 -3.40 7.48
N ASP A 83 -8.86 -2.60 6.62
CA ASP A 83 -10.24 -2.85 6.16
C ASP A 83 -10.39 -4.22 5.50
N VAL A 84 -9.41 -4.61 4.68
CA VAL A 84 -9.38 -5.93 4.07
C VAL A 84 -9.11 -6.99 5.14
N ALA A 85 -8.17 -6.76 6.05
CA ALA A 85 -7.77 -7.74 7.07
C ALA A 85 -8.87 -8.03 8.10
N VAL A 86 -9.69 -7.05 8.49
CA VAL A 86 -10.78 -7.26 9.46
C VAL A 86 -11.88 -8.16 8.92
N SER A 87 -11.99 -8.32 7.60
CA SER A 87 -12.88 -9.32 6.96
C SER A 87 -12.36 -10.76 7.06
N GLY A 88 -11.11 -10.94 7.51
CA GLY A 88 -10.39 -12.21 7.55
C GLY A 88 -9.58 -12.51 6.28
N ALA A 89 -9.64 -11.64 5.26
CA ALA A 89 -8.83 -11.77 4.05
C ALA A 89 -7.38 -11.31 4.28
N LEU A 90 -6.45 -11.84 3.49
CA LEU A 90 -5.06 -11.38 3.46
C LEU A 90 -4.90 -10.28 2.38
N PRO A 91 -4.51 -9.04 2.74
CA PRO A 91 -4.25 -8.00 1.74
C PRO A 91 -3.06 -8.37 0.85
N ARG A 92 -3.26 -8.37 -0.47
CA ARG A 92 -2.23 -8.75 -1.46
C ARG A 92 -1.82 -7.60 -2.37
N TYR A 93 -2.77 -6.77 -2.78
CA TYR A 93 -2.60 -5.73 -3.79
C TYR A 93 -3.24 -4.44 -3.30
N LEU A 94 -2.67 -3.30 -3.68
CA LEU A 94 -3.19 -1.97 -3.40
C LEU A 94 -3.06 -1.11 -4.65
N SER A 95 -4.12 -0.40 -5.00
CA SER A 95 -4.06 0.76 -5.89
C SER A 95 -3.82 2.03 -5.06
N CYS A 96 -3.28 3.07 -5.70
CA CYS A 96 -3.14 4.38 -5.08
C CYS A 96 -3.46 5.48 -6.09
N GLY A 97 -4.31 6.42 -5.71
CA GLY A 97 -4.58 7.64 -6.45
C GLY A 97 -4.11 8.84 -5.63
N PHE A 98 -3.37 9.76 -6.26
CA PHE A 98 -2.90 10.98 -5.62
C PHE A 98 -3.64 12.18 -6.21
N ILE A 99 -4.24 12.99 -5.34
CA ILE A 99 -4.77 14.32 -5.69
C ILE A 99 -3.77 15.31 -5.12
N LEU A 100 -3.06 16.01 -6.00
CA LEU A 100 -1.95 16.90 -5.63
C LEU A 100 -2.30 18.34 -5.99
N GLU A 101 -2.13 19.24 -5.03
CA GLU A 101 -2.30 20.67 -5.24
C GLU A 101 -1.11 21.26 -6.02
N GLU A 102 -1.39 22.19 -6.93
CA GLU A 102 -0.32 22.99 -7.56
C GLU A 102 0.45 23.77 -6.49
N GLY A 103 1.78 23.77 -6.59
CA GLY A 103 2.65 24.39 -5.61
C GLY A 103 3.10 23.46 -4.48
N LEU A 104 2.57 22.24 -4.38
CA LEU A 104 3.11 21.24 -3.44
C LEU A 104 4.60 20.99 -3.71
N GLU A 105 5.44 21.11 -2.69
CA GLU A 105 6.87 20.86 -2.78
C GLU A 105 7.15 19.41 -3.20
N MET A 106 8.01 19.21 -4.21
CA MET A 106 8.39 17.87 -4.69
C MET A 106 9.05 17.04 -3.59
N ALA A 107 9.84 17.68 -2.73
CA ALA A 107 10.49 17.02 -1.61
C ALA A 107 9.49 16.41 -0.61
N THR A 108 8.32 17.06 -0.42
CA THR A 108 7.23 16.55 0.42
C THR A 108 6.67 15.26 -0.16
N LEU A 109 6.46 15.24 -1.48
CA LEU A 109 5.93 14.08 -2.19
C LEU A 109 6.94 12.93 -2.28
N GLU A 110 8.22 13.22 -2.54
CA GLU A 110 9.33 12.26 -2.54
C GLU A 110 9.49 11.57 -1.18
N LYS A 111 9.45 12.35 -0.09
CA LYS A 111 9.52 11.84 1.27
C LYS A 111 8.37 10.88 1.57
N GLY A 112 7.15 11.22 1.12
CA GLY A 112 6.01 10.30 1.22
C GLY A 112 6.26 9.00 0.46
N GLY A 113 6.55 9.08 -0.83
CA GLY A 113 6.73 7.90 -1.69
C GLY A 113 7.80 6.92 -1.19
N GLN A 114 8.96 7.43 -0.74
CA GLN A 114 10.05 6.60 -0.21
C GLN A 114 9.66 5.83 1.05
N GLN A 115 8.88 6.45 1.94
CA GLN A 115 8.44 5.82 3.18
C GLN A 115 7.49 4.64 2.92
N HIS A 116 6.64 4.74 1.89
CA HIS A 116 5.61 3.73 1.58
C HIS A 116 6.16 2.54 0.80
N GLY A 117 7.22 2.73 0.00
CA GLY A 117 7.92 1.63 -0.67
C GLY A 117 8.56 0.65 0.32
N ALA A 118 9.09 1.16 1.44
CA ALA A 118 9.76 0.36 2.47
C ALA A 118 8.79 -0.48 3.32
N ASP A 119 7.59 0.04 3.61
CA ASP A 119 6.60 -0.64 4.46
C ASP A 119 6.03 -1.93 3.81
N ARG A 120 6.16 -2.09 2.48
CA ARG A 120 5.80 -3.32 1.75
C ARG A 120 6.72 -4.52 2.10
N ALA A 121 7.95 -4.29 2.57
CA ALA A 121 8.89 -5.36 2.92
C ALA A 121 8.61 -6.00 4.29
N GLY A 122 7.73 -5.40 5.11
CA GLY A 122 7.43 -5.84 6.49
C GLY A 122 6.41 -6.97 6.64
N GLY A 123 5.75 -7.39 5.55
CA GLY A 123 4.75 -8.49 5.55
C GLY A 123 5.32 -9.90 5.77
N GLY A 124 6.59 -10.01 6.17
CA GLY A 124 7.27 -11.25 6.53
C GLY A 124 6.68 -11.88 7.79
N HIS A 125 5.70 -12.73 7.58
CA HIS A 125 5.57 -14.04 8.24
C HIS A 125 6.03 -14.10 9.71
N ARG A 126 5.30 -13.45 10.62
CA ARG A 126 5.32 -13.85 12.04
C ARG A 126 4.18 -14.83 12.28
N HIS A 127 4.37 -16.07 11.80
CA HIS A 127 3.68 -17.22 12.37
C HIS A 127 4.06 -17.30 13.86
N ARG A 128 3.32 -16.60 14.72
CA ARG A 128 3.25 -16.96 16.13
C ARG A 128 2.46 -18.26 16.18
N HIS A 129 3.14 -19.38 15.98
CA HIS A 129 2.71 -20.67 16.52
C HIS A 129 2.60 -20.49 18.05
N ARG A 130 1.41 -20.09 18.51
CA ARG A 130 0.99 -20.39 19.88
C ARG A 130 0.93 -21.90 19.98
N ARG A 131 2.01 -22.49 20.49
CA ARG A 131 2.02 -23.88 20.95
C ARG A 131 0.88 -24.02 21.96
N HIS A 132 -0.20 -24.68 21.55
CA HIS A 132 -1.09 -25.37 22.47
C HIS A 132 -0.29 -26.50 23.11
N GLN A 133 0.44 -26.19 24.19
CA GLN A 133 0.76 -27.17 25.22
C GLN A 133 0.13 -26.65 26.50
N SER A 134 -1.10 -27.08 26.76
CA SER A 134 -1.66 -27.05 28.09
C SER A 134 -2.60 -28.23 28.26
N ARG A 135 -2.26 -29.05 29.25
CA ARG A 135 -3.11 -29.99 30.01
C ARG A 135 -3.46 -31.34 29.36
N ALA A 136 -2.56 -32.30 29.59
CA ALA A 136 -2.94 -33.68 29.93
C ALA A 136 -1.82 -34.33 30.77
N ALA A 137 -1.67 -33.91 32.02
CA ALA A 137 -0.91 -34.64 33.04
C ALA A 137 -1.18 -34.08 34.45
N ARG A 138 -2.41 -34.25 34.96
CA ARG A 138 -2.71 -34.32 36.40
C ARG A 138 -4.00 -35.11 36.63
N GLY A 139 -3.92 -36.12 37.49
CA GLY A 139 -4.97 -37.06 37.91
C GLY A 139 -4.51 -38.48 37.58
N GLY A 140 -3.95 -39.28 38.48
CA GLY A 140 -4.25 -39.43 39.90
C GLY A 140 -5.14 -40.66 40.06
N GLY A 141 -4.50 -41.81 40.29
CA GLY A 141 -5.08 -43.13 40.54
C GLY A 141 -3.95 -44.08 40.87
#